data_AF-A0A9E2AK10-F1
#
_entry.id   AF-A0A9E2AK10-F1
#
_cell.length_a   1.000
_cell.length_b   1.000
_cell.length_c   1.000
_cell.angle_alpha   90.00
_cell.angle_beta   90.00
_cell.angle_gamma   90.00
#
_symmetry.space_group_name_H-M   'P 1'
#
loop_
_entity.id
_entity.type
_entity.pdbx_description
1 polymer ?
#
loop_
_entity_poly.entity_id
_entity_poly.type
_entity_poly.pdbx_seq_one_letter_code
_entity_poly.pdbx_strand_id
1 'polypeptide(L)'
;MRNYILLLLYSIFLACSSGDQNDADVIYHNATVILMTGELEIAEAIAIKNSKILSTGAFNKILKYQGIKTEMKNLEGKTLLPGFIEGHSHLMMAAQMIDMVNLSSPPVSDITESQGLVDKLEQKRVDENIKNGEWLLGWGYDADLLEEKRHPTRFDLDEVFPDHSVFRGPGSWLIWLFFLIIRLMLTQIS
;
A
#
# COMPACT_ATOMS: atom_id res chain seq x y z
N MET A 1 -69.54 -0.99 6.40
CA MET A 1 -68.56 0.12 6.59
C MET A 1 -67.18 -0.35 7.08
N ARG A 2 -67.08 -1.34 7.98
CA ARG A 2 -65.80 -1.85 8.52
C ARG A 2 -64.84 -2.46 7.48
N ASN A 3 -65.37 -3.07 6.41
CA ASN A 3 -64.54 -3.72 5.38
C ASN A 3 -63.94 -2.74 4.36
N TYR A 4 -64.54 -1.56 4.16
CA TYR A 4 -64.01 -0.54 3.24
C TYR A 4 -62.80 0.20 3.84
N ILE A 5 -62.75 0.35 5.16
CA ILE A 5 -61.60 0.95 5.87
C ILE A 5 -60.36 0.03 5.80
N LEU A 6 -60.55 -1.29 5.90
CA LEU A 6 -59.47 -2.27 5.74
C LEU A 6 -58.94 -2.32 4.29
N LEU A 7 -59.80 -2.19 3.28
CA LEU A 7 -59.41 -2.10 1.87
C LEU A 7 -58.64 -0.80 1.55
N LEU A 8 -59.02 0.32 2.16
CA LEU A 8 -58.34 1.61 2.01
C LEU A 8 -56.97 1.65 2.71
N LEU A 9 -56.81 0.96 3.84
CA LEU A 9 -55.53 0.85 4.54
C LEU A 9 -54.55 -0.06 3.79
N TYR A 10 -55.05 -1.12 3.12
CA TYR A 10 -54.22 -2.03 2.33
C TYR A 10 -53.66 -1.37 1.07
N SER A 11 -54.43 -0.48 0.42
CA SER A 11 -53.96 0.27 -0.76
C SER A 11 -52.93 1.36 -0.41
N ILE A 12 -53.00 1.96 0.78
CA ILE A 12 -52.00 2.92 1.27
C ILE A 12 -50.66 2.22 1.58
N PHE A 13 -50.69 0.96 2.06
CA PHE A 13 -49.49 0.18 2.33
C PHE A 13 -48.72 -0.22 1.05
N LEU A 14 -49.44 -0.51 -0.05
CA LEU A 14 -48.86 -0.81 -1.36
C LEU A 14 -48.28 0.43 -2.07
N ALA A 15 -48.81 1.62 -1.80
CA ALA A 15 -48.31 2.87 -2.39
C ALA A 15 -46.97 3.34 -1.79
N CYS A 16 -46.52 2.76 -0.67
CA CYS A 16 -45.26 3.11 -0.01
C CYS A 16 -44.07 2.22 -0.39
N SER A 17 -44.23 1.25 -1.30
CA SER A 17 -43.12 0.34 -1.68
C SER A 17 -42.39 0.73 -2.97
N SER A 18 -42.64 1.90 -3.55
CA SER A 18 -41.91 2.40 -4.73
C SER A 18 -40.56 3.02 -4.36
N GLY A 19 -39.83 2.36 -3.47
CA GLY A 19 -38.42 2.62 -3.21
C GLY A 19 -37.57 1.64 -4.01
N ASP A 20 -37.14 2.11 -5.19
CA ASP A 20 -35.71 2.13 -5.50
C ASP A 20 -35.03 0.80 -5.89
N GLN A 21 -35.34 0.30 -7.09
CA GLN A 21 -34.55 -0.78 -7.69
C GLN A 21 -33.22 -0.29 -8.31
N ASN A 22 -33.11 0.99 -8.69
CA ASN A 22 -31.99 1.49 -9.52
C ASN A 22 -31.29 2.75 -9.00
N ASP A 23 -31.65 3.31 -7.85
CA ASP A 23 -30.94 4.48 -7.32
C ASP A 23 -29.60 4.04 -6.70
N ALA A 24 -28.63 4.92 -6.81
CA ALA A 24 -27.26 4.69 -6.35
C ALA A 24 -27.14 4.93 -4.84
N ASP A 25 -26.20 4.24 -4.19
CA ASP A 25 -25.82 4.55 -2.82
C ASP A 25 -25.02 5.85 -2.77
N VAL A 26 -24.12 6.04 -3.74
CA VAL A 26 -23.29 7.23 -3.90
C VAL A 26 -23.10 7.59 -5.37
N ILE A 27 -23.11 8.89 -5.66
CA ILE A 27 -22.74 9.46 -6.95
C ILE A 27 -21.55 10.40 -6.73
N TYR A 28 -20.42 10.09 -7.35
CA TYR A 28 -19.30 11.02 -7.46
C TYR A 28 -19.45 11.82 -8.74
N HIS A 29 -19.31 13.13 -8.66
CA HIS A 29 -19.53 14.05 -9.79
C HIS A 29 -18.55 15.21 -9.80
N ASN A 30 -18.56 15.97 -10.90
CA ASN A 30 -17.60 17.06 -11.15
C ASN A 30 -16.15 16.51 -11.04
N ALA A 31 -15.89 15.43 -11.78
CA ALA A 31 -14.59 14.76 -11.83
C ALA A 31 -14.17 14.47 -13.27
N THR A 32 -12.88 14.24 -13.44
CA THR A 32 -12.36 13.55 -14.64
C THR A 32 -12.25 12.07 -14.29
N VAL A 33 -13.18 11.24 -14.78
CA VAL A 33 -13.19 9.79 -14.49
C VAL A 33 -12.54 9.04 -15.65
N ILE A 34 -11.40 8.39 -15.38
CA ILE A 34 -10.67 7.58 -16.36
C ILE A 34 -11.15 6.12 -16.23
N LEU A 35 -11.73 5.55 -17.30
CA LEU A 35 -12.34 4.21 -17.23
C LEU A 35 -11.38 3.06 -17.55
N MET A 36 -10.26 3.35 -18.21
CA MET A 36 -9.28 2.35 -18.65
C MET A 36 -9.89 1.18 -19.45
N THR A 37 -10.91 1.46 -20.28
CA THR A 37 -11.63 0.47 -21.12
C THR A 37 -10.86 0.02 -22.37
N GLY A 38 -9.64 0.52 -22.58
CA GLY A 38 -8.83 0.29 -23.79
C GLY A 38 -8.90 1.45 -24.79
N GLU A 39 -9.90 2.31 -24.67
CA GLU A 39 -10.00 3.60 -25.36
C GLU A 39 -9.86 4.75 -24.34
N LEU A 40 -9.47 5.95 -24.79
CA LEU A 40 -9.44 7.13 -23.91
C LEU A 40 -10.87 7.64 -23.68
N GLU A 41 -11.63 6.91 -22.87
CA GLU A 41 -12.96 7.29 -22.43
C GLU A 41 -12.87 8.03 -21.09
N ILE A 42 -13.40 9.26 -21.07
CA ILE A 42 -13.50 10.10 -19.89
C ILE A 42 -14.98 10.30 -19.54
N ALA A 43 -15.33 10.07 -18.28
CA ALA A 43 -16.65 10.37 -17.73
C ALA A 43 -16.58 11.55 -16.74
N GLU A 44 -17.70 12.20 -16.51
CA GLU A 44 -17.81 13.34 -15.58
C GLU A 44 -18.34 12.93 -14.20
N ALA A 45 -19.02 11.79 -14.15
CA ALA A 45 -19.64 11.24 -12.96
C ALA A 45 -19.73 9.71 -13.00
N ILE A 46 -19.86 9.12 -11.82
CA ILE A 46 -20.01 7.68 -11.58
C ILE A 46 -21.05 7.43 -10.50
N ALA A 47 -21.99 6.52 -10.77
CA ALA A 47 -22.98 6.02 -9.82
C ALA A 47 -22.58 4.63 -9.31
N ILE A 48 -22.63 4.43 -8.00
CA ILE A 48 -22.24 3.18 -7.34
C ILE A 48 -23.40 2.67 -6.49
N LYS A 49 -23.71 1.38 -6.62
CA LYS A 49 -24.69 0.66 -5.80
C LYS A 49 -24.12 -0.69 -5.36
N ASN A 50 -24.21 -1.05 -4.09
CA ASN A 50 -23.70 -2.30 -3.52
C ASN A 50 -22.23 -2.58 -3.91
N SER A 51 -21.37 -1.56 -3.80
CA SER A 51 -19.95 -1.61 -4.17
C SER A 51 -19.67 -1.95 -5.65
N LYS A 52 -20.67 -1.83 -6.53
CA LYS A 52 -20.54 -2.01 -7.97
C LYS A 52 -20.86 -0.72 -8.69
N ILE A 53 -20.15 -0.49 -9.79
CA ILE A 53 -20.41 0.62 -10.70
C ILE A 53 -21.73 0.32 -11.40
N LEU A 54 -22.73 1.18 -11.19
CA LEU A 54 -24.03 1.10 -11.86
C LEU A 54 -23.97 1.75 -13.25
N SER A 55 -23.28 2.88 -13.35
CA SER A 55 -23.11 3.63 -14.60
C SER A 55 -22.03 4.69 -14.47
N THR A 56 -21.40 5.03 -15.60
CA THR A 56 -20.46 6.15 -15.76
C THR A 56 -20.93 7.02 -16.93
N GLY A 57 -20.53 8.30 -16.96
CA GLY A 57 -20.79 9.18 -18.10
C GLY A 57 -20.91 10.65 -17.72
N ALA A 58 -21.59 11.42 -18.57
CA ALA A 58 -21.91 12.83 -18.31
C ALA A 58 -22.80 12.97 -17.06
N PHE A 59 -22.59 14.04 -16.28
CA PHE A 59 -23.26 14.21 -14.99
C PHE A 59 -24.79 14.16 -15.11
N ASN A 60 -25.36 14.82 -16.12
CA ASN A 60 -26.79 14.85 -16.38
C ASN A 60 -27.41 13.46 -16.64
N LYS A 61 -26.65 12.53 -17.25
CA LYS A 61 -27.11 11.15 -17.51
C LYS A 61 -27.05 10.28 -16.26
N ILE A 62 -26.21 10.64 -15.29
CA ILE A 62 -26.04 9.92 -14.03
C ILE A 62 -27.10 10.34 -12.99
N LEU A 63 -27.61 11.58 -13.06
CA LEU A 63 -28.66 12.07 -12.15
C LEU A 63 -29.93 11.22 -12.13
N LYS A 64 -30.23 10.44 -13.18
CA LYS A 64 -31.37 9.52 -13.20
C LYS A 64 -31.27 8.40 -12.16
N TYR A 65 -30.09 8.16 -11.61
CA TYR A 65 -29.83 7.19 -10.53
C TYR A 65 -29.81 7.87 -9.15
N GLN A 66 -30.16 9.15 -9.06
CA GLN A 66 -30.26 9.86 -7.78
C GLN A 66 -31.61 9.54 -7.12
N GLY A 67 -31.53 8.86 -5.98
CA GLY A 67 -32.65 8.56 -5.09
C GLY A 67 -32.64 9.43 -3.85
N ILE A 68 -33.64 9.19 -3.00
CA ILE A 68 -33.82 9.91 -1.72
C ILE A 68 -32.63 9.67 -0.77
N LYS A 69 -31.99 8.51 -0.87
CA LYS A 69 -30.89 8.07 0.00
C LYS A 69 -29.49 8.21 -0.64
N THR A 70 -29.41 8.65 -1.90
CA THR A 70 -28.15 8.73 -2.62
C THR A 70 -27.27 9.83 -2.04
N GLU A 71 -26.04 9.48 -1.68
CA GLU A 71 -25.02 10.44 -1.27
C GLU A 71 -24.40 11.10 -2.50
N MET A 72 -24.43 12.43 -2.58
CA MET A 72 -23.81 13.19 -3.67
C MET A 72 -22.42 13.68 -3.24
N LYS A 73 -21.36 13.24 -3.93
CA LYS A 73 -19.96 13.63 -3.67
C LYS A 73 -19.40 14.46 -4.82
N ASN A 74 -19.22 15.75 -4.57
CA ASN A 74 -18.51 16.64 -5.48
C ASN A 74 -16.99 16.43 -5.36
N LEU A 75 -16.33 16.09 -6.46
CA LEU A 75 -14.89 15.87 -6.52
C LEU A 75 -14.09 17.11 -6.95
N GLU A 76 -14.75 18.26 -7.16
CA GLU A 76 -14.10 19.57 -7.36
C GLU A 76 -13.11 19.59 -8.54
N GLY A 77 -13.41 18.85 -9.60
CA GLY A 77 -12.56 18.71 -10.79
C GLY A 77 -11.42 17.70 -10.64
N LYS A 78 -11.31 16.99 -9.51
CA LYS A 78 -10.28 15.95 -9.28
C LYS A 78 -10.48 14.76 -10.22
N THR A 79 -9.42 14.00 -10.41
CA THR A 79 -9.42 12.79 -11.23
C THR A 79 -9.78 11.56 -10.41
N LEU A 80 -10.69 10.73 -10.94
CA LEU A 80 -11.01 9.41 -10.42
C LEU A 80 -10.48 8.35 -11.38
N LEU A 81 -9.72 7.40 -10.87
CA LEU A 81 -9.14 6.29 -11.63
C LEU A 81 -9.42 4.96 -10.91
N PRO A 82 -9.33 3.82 -11.62
CA PRO A 82 -9.36 2.52 -10.99
C PRO A 82 -8.25 2.41 -9.94
N GLY A 83 -8.52 1.73 -8.84
CA GLY A 83 -7.49 1.42 -7.85
C GLY A 83 -6.40 0.55 -8.47
N PHE A 84 -5.17 0.70 -7.99
CA PHE A 84 -4.06 -0.16 -8.41
C PHE A 84 -4.33 -1.61 -8.01
N ILE A 85 -4.10 -2.53 -8.95
CA ILE A 85 -4.16 -3.97 -8.72
C ILE A 85 -2.75 -4.51 -8.83
N GLU A 86 -2.26 -5.08 -7.74
CA GLU A 86 -0.93 -5.65 -7.65
C GLU A 86 -0.99 -7.17 -7.92
N GLY A 87 -0.32 -7.61 -8.99
CA GLY A 87 -0.42 -8.98 -9.49
C GLY A 87 0.63 -9.95 -8.92
N HIS A 88 1.76 -9.44 -8.44
CA HIS A 88 2.82 -10.25 -7.85
C HIS A 88 3.73 -9.40 -6.96
N SER A 89 3.49 -9.46 -5.66
CA SER A 89 4.30 -8.73 -4.67
C SER A 89 4.74 -9.61 -3.52
N HIS A 90 5.93 -9.30 -3.01
CA HIS A 90 6.47 -9.88 -1.79
C HIS A 90 6.05 -9.05 -0.58
N LEU A 91 4.74 -8.95 -0.31
CA LEU A 91 4.20 -8.09 0.74
C LEU A 91 4.83 -8.37 2.11
N MET A 92 5.07 -9.64 2.44
CA MET A 92 5.73 -10.03 3.69
C MET A 92 7.16 -9.50 3.77
N MET A 93 7.91 -9.57 2.66
CA MET A 93 9.27 -9.04 2.61
C MET A 93 9.26 -7.51 2.69
N ALA A 94 8.34 -6.85 1.98
CA ALA A 94 8.18 -5.41 2.07
C ALA A 94 7.88 -4.97 3.51
N ALA A 95 6.99 -5.68 4.22
CA ALA A 95 6.70 -5.41 5.61
C ALA A 95 7.93 -5.60 6.52
N GLN A 96 8.71 -6.67 6.30
CA GLN A 96 9.96 -6.89 7.04
C GLN A 96 11.00 -5.79 6.78
N MET A 97 11.05 -5.24 5.57
CA MET A 97 12.00 -4.20 5.19
C MET A 97 11.67 -2.83 5.77
N ILE A 98 10.43 -2.59 6.23
CA ILE A 98 10.04 -1.33 6.92
C ILE A 98 10.87 -1.12 8.18
N ASP A 99 11.13 -2.21 8.91
CA ASP A 99 11.90 -2.16 10.16
C ASP A 99 13.42 -2.20 9.92
N MET A 100 13.86 -2.46 8.68
CA MET A 100 15.29 -2.48 8.32
C MET A 100 15.81 -1.08 8.02
N VAL A 101 17.08 -0.85 8.30
CA VAL A 101 17.77 0.40 7.95
C VAL A 101 18.01 0.43 6.44
N ASN A 102 17.48 1.46 5.78
CA ASN A 102 17.82 1.73 4.39
C ASN A 102 19.23 2.33 4.33
N LEU A 103 20.15 1.58 3.73
CA LEU A 103 21.56 1.90 3.55
C LEU A 103 21.90 2.11 2.07
N SER A 104 20.91 2.44 1.24
CA SER A 104 21.08 2.56 -0.20
C SER A 104 22.08 3.63 -0.58
N SER A 105 22.96 3.34 -1.53
CA SER A 105 23.92 4.31 -2.07
C SER A 105 23.22 5.42 -2.88
N PRO A 106 23.92 6.49 -3.28
CA PRO A 106 23.38 7.53 -4.15
C PRO A 106 22.74 6.95 -5.42
N PRO A 107 21.61 7.52 -5.90
CA PRO A 107 20.97 8.76 -5.43
C PRO A 107 19.90 8.58 -4.34
N VAL A 108 19.73 7.37 -3.79
CA VAL A 108 18.65 7.10 -2.81
C VAL A 108 19.00 7.65 -1.43
N SER A 109 20.28 7.63 -1.06
CA SER A 109 20.80 8.33 0.11
C SER A 109 22.18 8.93 -0.18
N ASP A 110 22.69 9.74 0.74
CA ASP A 110 24.01 10.38 0.63
C ASP A 110 25.16 9.50 1.18
N ILE A 111 24.92 8.21 1.44
CA ILE A 111 25.95 7.32 2.01
C ILE A 111 26.93 6.86 0.92
N THR A 112 28.16 7.37 0.95
CA THR A 112 29.23 7.02 0.00
C THR A 112 30.34 6.16 0.61
N GLU A 113 30.38 6.00 1.93
CA GLU A 113 31.47 5.31 2.63
C GLU A 113 30.92 4.24 3.57
N SER A 114 31.77 3.25 3.88
CA SER A 114 31.44 2.18 4.84
C SER A 114 31.10 2.75 6.21
N GLN A 115 31.81 3.80 6.66
CA GLN A 115 31.52 4.46 7.93
C GLN A 115 30.12 5.07 7.96
N GLY A 116 29.66 5.67 6.86
CA GLY A 116 28.30 6.22 6.78
C GLY A 116 27.21 5.14 6.92
N LEU A 117 27.49 3.90 6.51
CA LEU A 117 26.58 2.77 6.73
C LEU A 117 26.49 2.43 8.23
N VAL A 118 27.65 2.40 8.91
CA VAL A 118 27.77 2.11 10.35
C VAL A 118 27.08 3.20 11.16
N ASP A 119 27.32 4.47 10.84
CA ASP A 119 26.71 5.61 11.51
C ASP A 119 25.17 5.58 11.39
N LYS A 120 24.66 5.18 10.21
CA LYS A 120 23.22 5.06 9.98
C LYS A 120 22.59 3.91 10.78
N LEU A 121 23.28 2.79 10.88
CA LEU A 121 22.88 1.68 11.74
C LEU A 121 22.87 2.11 13.21
N GLU A 122 23.88 2.88 13.65
CA GLU A 122 24.00 3.32 15.04
C GLU A 122 22.91 4.33 15.39
N GLN A 123 22.59 5.23 14.47
CA GLN A 123 21.46 6.15 14.60
C GLN A 123 20.16 5.38 14.86
N LYS A 124 19.84 4.36 14.03
CA LYS A 124 18.66 3.51 14.22
C LYS A 124 18.67 2.85 15.60
N ARG A 125 19.81 2.29 16.00
CA ARG A 125 19.96 1.61 17.30
C ARG A 125 19.64 2.54 18.46
N VAL A 126 20.17 3.77 18.42
CA VAL A 126 19.94 4.80 19.45
C VAL A 126 18.50 5.30 19.43
N ASP A 127 17.97 5.62 18.25
CA ASP A 127 16.62 6.18 18.10
C ASP A 127 15.52 5.20 18.55
N GLU A 128 15.72 3.90 18.30
CA GLU A 128 14.76 2.84 18.66
C GLU A 128 15.12 2.11 19.97
N ASN A 129 16.20 2.52 20.65
CA ASN A 129 16.69 1.91 21.89
C ASN A 129 16.85 0.38 21.78
N ILE A 130 17.39 -0.06 20.63
CA ILE A 130 17.65 -1.47 20.34
C ILE A 130 18.76 -1.95 21.28
N LYS A 131 18.48 -3.01 22.02
CA LYS A 131 19.36 -3.53 23.06
C LYS A 131 20.40 -4.48 22.48
N ASN A 132 21.51 -4.62 23.20
CA ASN A 132 22.53 -5.62 22.91
C ASN A 132 21.89 -7.01 22.80
N GLY A 133 22.22 -7.74 21.73
CA GLY A 133 21.63 -9.04 21.40
C GLY A 133 20.34 -9.01 20.57
N GLU A 134 19.75 -7.84 20.33
CA GLU A 134 18.65 -7.68 19.37
C GLU A 134 19.18 -7.49 17.94
N TRP A 135 18.38 -7.86 16.95
CA TRP A 135 18.78 -7.80 15.54
C TRP A 135 18.75 -6.36 15.02
N LEU A 136 19.86 -5.94 14.43
CA LEU A 136 19.96 -4.70 13.66
C LEU A 136 20.21 -5.08 12.19
N LEU A 137 19.21 -4.81 11.35
CA LEU A 137 19.17 -5.24 9.95
C LEU A 137 19.27 -4.04 9.03
N GLY A 138 20.16 -4.08 8.05
CA GLY A 138 20.31 -3.05 7.03
C GLY A 138 20.27 -3.63 5.61
N TRP A 139 19.84 -2.82 4.64
CA TRP A 139 19.73 -3.24 3.24
C TRP A 139 20.05 -2.11 2.25
N GLY A 140 20.35 -2.47 1.01
CA GLY A 140 20.34 -1.54 -0.13
C GLY A 140 21.70 -0.96 -0.53
N TYR A 141 22.73 -1.07 0.30
CA TYR A 141 24.06 -0.56 -0.06
C TYR A 141 24.65 -1.32 -1.26
N ASP A 142 25.45 -0.61 -2.06
CA ASP A 142 26.21 -1.18 -3.16
C ASP A 142 27.70 -0.89 -2.96
N ALA A 143 28.50 -1.95 -2.84
CA ALA A 143 29.94 -1.82 -2.62
C ALA A 143 30.68 -1.20 -3.80
N ASP A 144 30.15 -1.31 -5.02
CA ASP A 144 30.73 -0.68 -6.20
C ASP A 144 30.48 0.83 -6.20
N LEU A 145 29.48 1.31 -5.44
CA LEU A 145 29.17 2.73 -5.26
C LEU A 145 29.82 3.33 -4.02
N LEU A 146 30.31 2.51 -3.10
CA LEU A 146 31.14 2.98 -1.99
C LEU A 146 32.49 3.52 -2.52
N GLU A 147 33.07 4.47 -1.79
CA GLU A 147 34.38 5.05 -2.09
C GLU A 147 35.50 4.03 -1.96
N GLU A 148 35.39 3.12 -0.99
CA GLU A 148 36.41 2.10 -0.73
C GLU A 148 36.42 0.97 -1.77
N LYS A 149 35.41 0.90 -2.66
CA LYS A 149 35.24 -0.16 -3.68
C LYS A 149 35.38 -1.57 -3.10
N ARG A 150 34.90 -1.74 -1.87
CA ARG A 150 34.89 -3.00 -1.13
C ARG A 150 33.62 -3.10 -0.30
N HIS A 151 33.28 -4.32 0.09
CA HIS A 151 32.26 -4.49 1.11
C HIS A 151 32.76 -4.02 2.49
N PRO A 152 31.86 -3.51 3.35
CA PRO A 152 32.11 -3.41 4.77
C PRO A 152 32.50 -4.78 5.32
N THR A 153 33.51 -4.80 6.18
CA THR A 153 34.01 -5.98 6.87
C THR A 153 33.43 -6.04 8.28
N ARG A 154 33.59 -7.19 8.95
CA ARG A 154 33.23 -7.29 10.37
C ARG A 154 33.96 -6.26 11.23
N PHE A 155 35.19 -5.87 10.87
CA PHE A 155 35.98 -4.94 11.66
C PHE A 155 35.41 -3.53 11.64
N ASP A 156 34.85 -3.10 10.50
CA ASP A 156 34.17 -1.81 10.37
C ASP A 156 32.89 -1.77 11.25
N LEU A 157 32.26 -2.93 11.49
CA LEU A 157 31.05 -3.05 12.32
C LEU A 157 31.37 -3.27 13.80
N ASP A 158 32.33 -4.13 14.11
CA ASP A 158 32.72 -4.54 15.48
C ASP A 158 33.24 -3.34 16.30
N GLU A 159 33.76 -2.28 15.66
CA GLU A 159 34.21 -1.05 16.32
C GLU A 159 33.05 -0.31 17.02
N VAL A 160 31.87 -0.30 16.40
CA VAL A 160 30.67 0.38 16.92
C VAL A 160 29.70 -0.59 17.58
N PHE A 161 29.68 -1.84 17.13
CA PHE A 161 28.74 -2.89 17.54
C PHE A 161 29.42 -4.14 18.13
N PRO A 162 30.22 -4.03 19.21
CA PRO A 162 30.97 -5.17 19.75
C PRO A 162 30.07 -6.30 20.27
N ASP A 163 28.83 -5.99 20.67
CA ASP A 163 27.87 -6.92 21.28
C ASP A 163 26.57 -7.12 20.45
N HIS A 164 26.53 -6.69 19.17
CA HIS A 164 25.35 -6.87 18.32
C HIS A 164 25.59 -7.79 17.13
N SER A 165 24.60 -8.62 16.82
CA SER A 165 24.59 -9.40 15.58
C SER A 165 24.09 -8.51 14.43
N VAL A 166 25.03 -7.92 13.68
CA VAL A 166 24.71 -7.18 12.45
C VAL A 166 24.62 -8.15 11.29
N PHE A 167 23.45 -8.25 10.65
CA PHE A 167 23.23 -9.13 9.50
C PHE A 167 23.23 -8.36 8.18
N ARG A 168 24.02 -8.84 7.24
CA ARG A 168 24.13 -8.34 5.87
C ARG A 168 23.15 -9.09 4.95
N GLY A 169 22.12 -8.41 4.45
CA GLY A 169 21.31 -8.90 3.31
C GLY A 169 22.04 -8.72 1.96
N PRO A 170 21.92 -9.65 0.99
CA PRO A 170 22.61 -9.55 -0.30
C PRO A 170 21.99 -8.49 -1.24
N GLY A 171 22.82 -7.88 -2.09
CA GLY A 171 22.42 -7.08 -3.26
C GLY A 171 22.01 -7.99 -4.44
N SER A 172 21.03 -7.53 -5.24
CA SER A 172 20.24 -8.19 -6.31
C SER A 172 20.98 -9.20 -7.22
N TRP A 173 20.36 -10.24 -7.82
CA TRP A 173 19.24 -10.23 -8.80
C TRP A 173 18.35 -11.51 -8.81
N LEU A 174 18.42 -12.38 -7.79
CA LEU A 174 17.61 -13.60 -7.73
C LEU A 174 17.09 -13.83 -6.31
N ILE A 175 15.92 -13.27 -6.01
CA ILE A 175 15.16 -13.50 -4.78
C ILE A 175 14.70 -14.97 -4.58
N TRP A 176 15.15 -15.94 -5.39
CA TRP A 176 14.45 -17.23 -5.49
C TRP A 176 15.23 -18.51 -5.21
N LEU A 177 16.50 -18.47 -4.81
CA LEU A 177 17.16 -19.69 -4.36
C LEU A 177 17.63 -19.57 -2.92
N PHE A 178 16.82 -20.18 -2.04
CA PHE A 178 17.26 -20.86 -0.83
C PHE A 178 17.40 -19.97 0.43
N PHE A 179 16.27 -19.89 1.16
CA PHE A 179 16.20 -19.95 2.63
C PHE A 179 16.92 -21.20 3.23
N LEU A 180 18.02 -21.70 2.65
CA LEU A 180 18.54 -23.05 2.90
C LEU A 180 20.06 -23.07 3.11
N ILE A 181 20.60 -22.21 3.99
CA ILE A 181 21.79 -22.52 4.82
C ILE A 181 21.57 -21.79 6.16
N ILE A 182 20.75 -22.33 7.07
CA ILE A 182 21.20 -23.25 8.15
C ILE A 182 22.33 -22.57 8.95
N ARG A 183 22.11 -22.08 10.17
CA ARG A 183 22.20 -22.86 11.43
C ARG A 183 23.43 -23.80 11.57
N LEU A 184 24.45 -23.69 10.72
CA LEU A 184 25.58 -24.64 10.67
C LEU A 184 26.94 -24.07 11.10
N MET A 185 27.01 -22.86 11.65
CA MET A 185 28.31 -22.27 12.05
C MET A 185 28.29 -21.59 13.44
N LEU A 186 27.34 -21.93 14.32
CA LEU A 186 27.40 -21.54 15.75
C LEU A 186 27.59 -22.71 16.73
N THR A 187 27.84 -23.93 16.25
CA THR A 187 28.16 -25.07 17.13
C THR A 187 28.98 -26.09 16.35
N GLN A 188 30.26 -26.27 16.70
CA GLN A 188 31.33 -27.08 16.07
C GLN A 188 32.25 -26.16 15.25
N ILE A 189 33.26 -25.52 15.85
CA ILE A 189 34.48 -26.14 16.36
C ILE A 189 34.99 -25.32 17.56
N SER A 190 35.40 -26.06 18.58
CA SER A 190 36.20 -25.66 19.74
C SER A 190 37.42 -24.81 19.40
#